data_AF-A0A3C1CA81-F1
#
_entry.id   AF-A0A3C1CA81-F1
#
_cell.length_a   1.000
_cell.length_b   1.000
_cell.length_c   1.000
_cell.angle_alpha   90.00
_cell.angle_beta   90.00
_cell.angle_gamma   90.00
#
_symmetry.space_group_name_H-M   'P 1'
#
loop_
_entity.id
_entity.type
_entity.pdbx_description
1 polymer ?
#
loop_
_entity_poly.entity_id
_entity_poly.type
_entity_poly.pdbx_seq_one_letter_code
_entity_poly.pdbx_strand_id
1 'polypeptide(L)' 'MSYPYQIKSEAAYREAYQKSIEQPEAFWSSVAEHFVWKKKWDKVLSWNFKEPRV' A
#
# COMPACT_ATOMS: atom_id res chain seq x y z
N MET A 1 1.60 -20.27 -7.36
CA MET A 1 2.38 -19.27 -6.59
C MET A 1 1.40 -18.51 -5.70
N SER A 2 1.63 -18.46 -4.39
CA SER A 2 0.82 -17.66 -3.44
C SER A 2 1.69 -16.50 -2.97
N TYR A 3 1.20 -15.27 -3.05
CA TYR A 3 1.93 -14.10 -2.56
C TYR A 3 1.55 -13.81 -1.11
N PRO A 4 2.48 -13.31 -0.27
CA PRO A 4 2.21 -13.00 1.13
C PRO A 4 1.15 -11.90 1.31
N TYR A 5 1.06 -10.96 0.35
CA TYR A 5 0.06 -9.90 0.30
C TYR A 5 -1.22 -10.29 -0.46
N GLN A 6 -1.39 -11.57 -0.82
CA GLN A 6 -2.56 -12.02 -1.56
C GLN A 6 -3.78 -12.18 -0.65
N ILE A 7 -4.85 -11.47 -0.99
CA ILE A 7 -6.15 -11.55 -0.31
C ILE A 7 -6.96 -12.69 -0.94
N LYS A 8 -7.48 -13.60 -0.10
CA LYS A 8 -8.18 -14.83 -0.54
C LYS A 8 -9.64 -14.94 -0.09
N SER A 9 -10.11 -14.01 0.73
CA SER A 9 -11.49 -14.00 1.23
C SER A 9 -12.03 -12.58 1.27
N GLU A 10 -13.35 -12.45 1.24
CA GLU A 10 -14.02 -11.16 1.31
C GLU A 10 -13.78 -10.46 2.67
N ALA A 11 -13.76 -11.23 3.76
CA ALA A 11 -13.45 -10.69 5.09
C ALA A 11 -12.04 -10.08 5.14
N ALA A 12 -11.04 -10.79 4.59
CA ALA A 12 -9.67 -10.28 4.51
C ALA A 12 -9.56 -9.06 3.58
N TYR A 13 -10.36 -9.01 2.51
CA TYR A 13 -10.44 -7.85 1.63
C TYR A 13 -10.95 -6.62 2.38
N ARG A 14 -12.05 -6.76 3.14
CA ARG A 14 -12.65 -5.66 3.89
C ARG A 14 -11.67 -5.09 4.92
N GLU A 15 -10.97 -5.96 5.66
CA GLU A 15 -9.95 -5.54 6.62
C GLU A 15 -8.76 -4.85 5.95
N ALA A 16 -8.23 -5.43 4.86
CA ALA A 16 -7.13 -4.83 4.12
C ALA A 16 -7.52 -3.48 3.51
N TYR A 17 -8.73 -3.37 2.98
CA TYR A 17 -9.28 -2.13 2.43
C TYR A 17 -9.37 -1.04 3.49
N GLN A 18 -9.94 -1.37 4.67
CA GLN A 18 -10.01 -0.44 5.79
C GLN A 18 -8.61 0.07 6.20
N LYS A 19 -7.64 -0.84 6.36
CA LYS A 19 -6.26 -0.47 6.69
C LYS A 19 -5.59 0.37 5.60
N SER A 20 -5.88 0.09 4.33
CA SER A 20 -5.33 0.86 3.20
C SER A 20 -5.81 2.30 3.17
N ILE A 21 -6.93 2.62 3.81
CA ILE A 21 -7.49 3.99 3.90
C ILE A 21 -7.07 4.65 5.21
N GLU A 22 -7.18 3.94 6.33
CA GLU A 22 -6.88 4.50 7.66
C GLU A 22 -5.37 4.71 7.87
N GLN A 23 -4.55 3.79 7.36
CA GLN A 23 -3.08 3.81 7.52
C GLN A 23 -2.38 3.50 6.21
N PRO A 24 -2.56 4.34 5.17
CA PRO A 24 -2.10 4.04 3.82
C PRO A 24 -0.59 3.87 3.73
N GLU A 25 0.20 4.72 4.41
CA GLU A 25 1.67 4.63 4.36
C GLU A 25 2.19 3.33 4.97
N ALA A 26 1.65 2.90 6.11
CA ALA A 26 2.05 1.66 6.76
C ALA A 26 1.58 0.43 5.98
N PHE A 27 0.37 0.47 5.44
CA PHE A 27 -0.17 -0.60 4.62
C PHE A 27 0.67 -0.79 3.34
N TRP A 28 0.84 0.27 2.56
CA TRP A 28 1.55 0.18 1.28
C TRP A 28 3.06 -0.03 1.44
N SER A 29 3.69 0.45 2.53
CA SER A 29 5.09 0.13 2.82
C SER A 29 5.26 -1.37 3.08
N SER A 30 4.39 -1.98 3.89
CA SER A 30 4.46 -3.41 4.20
C SER A 30 4.33 -4.28 2.94
N VAL A 31 3.44 -3.90 2.01
CA VAL A 31 3.31 -4.58 0.72
C VAL A 31 4.57 -4.38 -0.13
N ALA A 32 5.10 -3.16 -0.18
CA ALA A 32 6.27 -2.81 -0.97
C ALA A 32 7.56 -3.48 -0.48
N GLU A 33 7.67 -3.82 0.81
CA GLU A 33 8.82 -4.52 1.39
C GLU A 33 9.02 -5.94 0.86
N HIS A 34 7.98 -6.56 0.31
CA HIS A 34 8.09 -7.89 -0.30
C HIS A 34 8.80 -7.88 -1.66
N PHE A 35 9.07 -6.71 -2.24
CA PHE A 35 9.76 -6.58 -3.51
C PHE A 35 11.25 -6.27 -3.32
N VAL A 36 12.06 -6.61 -4.33
CA VAL A 36 13.48 -6.26 -4.35
C VAL A 36 13.66 -4.88 -4.97
N TRP A 37 14.21 -3.95 -4.18
CA TRP A 37 14.45 -2.57 -4.60
C TRP A 37 15.93 -2.33 -4.83
N LYS A 38 16.28 -1.74 -5.97
CA LYS A 38 17.65 -1.25 -6.20
C LYS A 38 17.99 -0.07 -5.28
N LYS A 39 17.00 0.77 -4.98
CA LYS A 39 17.05 1.83 -3.97
C LYS A 39 15.67 1.91 -3.31
N LYS A 40 15.61 1.95 -1.98
CA LYS A 40 14.35 2.12 -1.23
C LYS A 40 13.78 3.53 -1.42
N TRP A 41 12.47 3.65 -1.32
CA TRP A 41 11.75 4.91 -1.39
C TRP A 41 11.91 5.72 -0.10
N ASP A 42 11.87 7.06 -0.22
CA ASP A 42 11.91 7.97 0.95
C ASP A 42 10.50 8.29 1.47
N LYS A 43 9.48 8.20 0.61
CA LYS A 43 8.08 8.48 0.93
C LYS A 43 7.18 7.45 0.28
N VAL A 44 6.27 6.86 1.07
CA VAL A 44 5.34 5.81 0.58
C VAL A 44 4.19 6.44 -0.20
N LEU A 45 3.69 7.58 0.27
CA LEU A 45 2.47 8.19 -0.24
C LEU A 45 2.63 9.70 -0.36
N SER A 46 2.27 10.29 -1.49
CA SER A 46 2.29 11.74 -1.65
C SER A 46 1.08 12.21 -2.45
N TRP A 47 0.07 12.74 -1.74
CA TRP A 47 -1.11 13.33 -2.36
C TRP A 47 -1.03 14.85 -2.33
N ASN A 48 -1.42 15.48 -3.43
CA ASN A 48 -1.66 16.92 -3.48
C ASN A 48 -3.07 17.14 -4.05
N PHE A 49 -4.03 17.43 -3.17
CA PHE A 49 -5.41 17.77 -3.55
C PHE A 49 -5.63 19.27 -3.72
N LYS A 50 -4.60 20.10 -3.47
CA LYS A 50 -4.73 21.55 -3.43
C LYS A 50 -4.33 22.21 -4.75
N GLU A 51 -3.36 21.65 -5.45
CA GLU A 51 -2.88 22.20 -6.71
C GLU A 51 -3.20 21.24 -7.85
N PRO A 52 -3.87 21.69 -8.93
CA PRO A 52 -3.89 20.94 -10.16
C PRO A 52 -2.47 20.99 -10.74
N ARG A 53 -1.72 19.90 -10.59
CA ARG A 53 -0.49 19.68 -11.34
C ARG A 53 -0.82 18.78 -12.51
N VAL A 54 -0.74 19.33 -13.72
CA VAL A 54 -0.84 18.60 -15.00
C VAL A 54 0.55 18.15 -15.41
#